data_AF-I3C0Z2-F1
#
_entry.id   AF-I3C0Z2-F1
#
_cell.length_a   1.000
_cell.length_b   1.000
_cell.length_c   1.000
_cell.angle_alpha   90.00
_cell.angle_beta   90.00
_cell.angle_gamma   90.00
#
_symmetry.space_group_name_H-M   'P 1'
#
loop_
_entity.id
_entity.type
_entity.pdbx_description
1 polymer ?
#
loop_
_entity_poly.entity_id
_entity_poly.type
_entity_poly.pdbx_seq_one_letter_code
_entity_poly.pdbx_strand_id
1 'polypeptide(L)' 'MMLLPLDSYKEAMDLILYLLKTCIMALHADYVTNEFIGEPEFNTSEVLKLITQLMPYEEMEFLDEGNIMMKQLELK' A
#
# COMPACT_ATOMS: atom_id res chain seq x y z
N MET A 1 13.10 11.29 -7.65
CA MET A 1 11.99 11.05 -6.71
C MET A 1 10.80 11.83 -7.27
N MET A 2 9.81 11.12 -7.80
CA MET A 2 8.64 11.73 -8.42
C MET A 2 7.71 12.18 -7.29
N LEU A 3 7.59 13.49 -7.05
CA LEU A 3 6.67 14.03 -6.06
C LEU A 3 5.27 14.00 -6.67
N LEU A 4 4.39 13.16 -6.12
CA LEU A 4 2.97 13.20 -6.45
C LEU A 4 2.41 14.53 -5.91
N PRO A 5 1.75 15.35 -6.74
CA PRO A 5 1.16 16.60 -6.29
C PRO A 5 -0.13 16.27 -5.52
N LEU A 6 0.03 15.95 -4.23
CA LEU A 6 -1.08 15.73 -3.30
C LEU A 6 -1.24 17.01 -2.48
N ASP A 7 -2.37 17.68 -2.62
CA ASP A 7 -2.64 18.98 -2.01
C ASP A 7 -3.13 18.83 -0.55
N SER A 8 -3.48 17.61 -0.13
CA SER A 8 -3.87 17.33 1.26
C SER A 8 -3.61 15.89 1.71
N TYR A 9 -3.51 15.72 3.03
CA TYR A 9 -3.45 14.41 3.69
C TYR A 9 -4.59 13.47 3.27
N LYS A 10 -5.80 14.04 3.12
CA LYS A 10 -6.98 13.31 2.65
C LYS A 10 -6.78 12.76 1.23
N GLU A 11 -6.20 13.55 0.32
CA GLU A 11 -5.92 13.11 -1.04
C GLU A 11 -4.88 11.98 -1.08
N ALA A 12 -3.88 12.01 -0.19
CA ALA A 12 -2.94 10.91 -0.04
C ALA A 12 -3.64 9.62 0.41
N MET A 13 -4.52 9.71 1.41
CA MET A 13 -5.28 8.56 1.90
C MET A 13 -6.30 8.04 0.88
N ASP A 14 -6.97 8.94 0.14
CA ASP A 14 -7.88 8.56 -0.94
C ASP A 14 -7.10 7.85 -2.06
N LEU A 15 -5.90 8.33 -2.41
CA LEU A 15 -5.02 7.67 -3.38
C LEU A 15 -4.60 6.28 -2.92
N ILE A 16 -4.15 6.14 -1.68
CA ILE A 16 -3.80 4.84 -1.06
C ILE A 16 -5.00 3.89 -1.14
N LEU A 17 -6.20 4.37 -0.77
CA LEU A 17 -7.42 3.58 -0.79
C LEU A 17 -7.79 3.12 -2.21
N TYR A 18 -7.64 3.98 -3.22
CA TYR A 18 -7.89 3.61 -4.61
C TYR A 18 -6.90 2.56 -5.11
N LEU A 19 -5.61 2.71 -4.80
CA LEU A 19 -4.59 1.74 -5.16
C LEU A 19 -4.85 0.36 -4.52
N LEU A 20 -5.22 0.32 -3.24
CA LEU A 20 -5.62 -0.92 -2.55
C LEU A 20 -6.83 -1.59 -3.22
N LYS A 21 -7.86 -0.83 -3.56
CA LYS A 21 -9.04 -1.36 -4.26
C LYS A 21 -8.65 -1.95 -5.62
N THR A 22 -7.82 -1.26 -6.39
CA THR A 22 -7.31 -1.77 -7.67
C THR A 22 -6.51 -3.05 -7.51
N CYS A 23 -5.64 -3.14 -6.50
CA CYS A 23 -4.90 -4.37 -6.18
C CYS A 23 -5.86 -5.53 -5.86
N ILE A 24 -6.89 -5.30 -5.03
CA ILE A 24 -7.88 -6.33 -4.67
C ILE A 24 -8.65 -6.81 -5.92
N MET A 25 -9.09 -5.87 -6.76
CA MET A 25 -9.76 -6.20 -8.02
C MET A 25 -8.83 -6.98 -8.96
N ALA A 26 -7.56 -6.61 -9.03
CA ALA A 26 -6.55 -7.28 -9.84
C ALA A 26 -6.22 -8.71 -9.36
N LEU A 27 -6.38 -9.00 -8.07
CA LEU A 27 -6.21 -10.35 -7.54
C LEU A 27 -7.45 -11.24 -7.73
N HIS A 28 -8.64 -10.64 -7.89
CA HIS A 28 -9.91 -11.38 -7.98
C HIS A 28 -10.49 -11.50 -9.39
N ALA A 29 -9.95 -10.79 -10.38
CA ALA A 29 -10.45 -10.92 -11.74
C ALA A 29 -9.87 -12.17 -12.43
N ASP A 30 -10.66 -12.76 -13.33
CA ASP A 30 -10.18 -13.80 -14.23
C ASP A 30 -9.27 -13.14 -15.29
N TYR A 31 -7.97 -13.12 -15.05
CA TYR A 31 -6.99 -12.51 -15.96
C TYR A 31 -6.47 -13.52 -16.98
N VAL A 32 -6.36 -13.08 -18.24
CA VAL A 32 -5.59 -13.76 -19.29
C VAL A 32 -4.22 -13.10 -19.33
N THR A 33 -3.20 -13.77 -18.79
CA THR A 33 -1.81 -13.31 -18.93
C THR A 33 -1.35 -13.46 -20.38
N ASN A 34 -0.59 -12.48 -20.88
CA ASN A 34 0.04 -12.57 -22.20
C ASN A 34 1.38 -11.83 -22.19
N GLU A 35 2.11 -11.86 -23.31
CA GLU A 35 3.44 -11.25 -23.42
C GLU A 35 3.49 -9.74 -23.15
N PHE A 36 2.34 -9.05 -23.20
CA PHE A 36 2.20 -7.62 -22.92
C PHE A 36 1.58 -7.32 -21.53
N ILE A 37 0.91 -8.30 -20.92
CA ILE A 37 0.22 -8.19 -19.62
C ILE A 37 0.84 -9.23 -18.68
N GLY A 38 1.84 -8.79 -17.93
CA GLY A 38 2.56 -9.60 -16.95
C GLY A 38 1.68 -10.12 -15.81
N GLU A 39 2.21 -11.05 -15.01
CA GLU A 39 1.44 -11.69 -13.96
C GLU A 39 0.88 -10.68 -12.94
N PRO A 40 -0.44 -10.69 -12.68
CA PRO A 40 -1.10 -9.73 -11.78
C PRO A 40 -0.50 -9.75 -10.38
N GLU A 41 -0.06 -10.90 -9.91
CA GLU A 41 0.51 -11.12 -8.57
C GLU A 41 1.82 -10.34 -8.37
N PHE A 42 2.71 -10.38 -9.37
CA PHE A 42 3.96 -9.63 -9.33
C PHE A 42 3.72 -8.12 -9.36
N ASN A 43 2.84 -7.68 -10.26
CA ASN A 43 2.49 -6.25 -10.39
C ASN A 43 1.79 -5.72 -9.13
N THR A 44 0.91 -6.52 -8.53
CA THR A 44 0.21 -6.15 -7.29
C THR A 44 1.17 -6.02 -6.11
N SER A 45 2.15 -6.93 -6.00
CA SER A 45 3.17 -6.88 -4.96
C SER A 45 4.01 -5.59 -5.00
N GLU A 46 4.43 -5.17 -6.20
CA GLU A 46 5.18 -3.91 -6.36
C GLU A 46 4.33 -2.66 -6.06
N VAL A 47 3.05 -2.67 -6.44
CA VAL A 47 2.13 -1.56 -6.10
C VAL A 47 1.89 -1.49 -4.58
N LEU A 48 1.77 -2.62 -3.89
CA LEU A 48 1.64 -2.66 -2.43
C LEU A 48 2.88 -2.08 -1.73
N LYS A 49 4.09 -2.32 -2.25
CA LYS A 49 5.32 -1.69 -1.74
C LYS A 49 5.36 -0.18 -1.98
N LEU A 50 4.78 0.30 -3.07
CA LEU A 50 4.63 1.74 -3.32
C LEU A 50 3.63 2.37 -2.36
N ILE A 51 2.53 1.68 -2.07
CA ILE A 51 1.53 2.15 -1.09
C ILE A 51 2.14 2.34 0.29
N THR A 52 3.03 1.43 0.74
CA THR A 52 3.69 1.63 2.03
C THR A 52 4.57 2.87 2.05
N GLN A 53 5.22 3.22 0.93
CA GLN A 53 6.01 4.44 0.81
C GLN A 53 5.17 5.72 0.73
N LEU A 54 3.88 5.61 0.40
CA LEU A 54 2.93 6.72 0.35
C LEU A 54 2.27 6.99 1.71
N MET A 55 2.38 6.08 2.68
CA MET A 55 1.87 6.32 4.02
C MET A 55 2.57 7.55 4.62
N PRO A 56 1.82 8.56 5.07
CA PRO A 56 2.42 9.76 5.61
C PRO A 56 3.23 9.44 6.88
N TYR A 57 4.28 10.22 7.10
CA TYR A 57 5.32 9.93 8.08
C TYR A 57 4.76 9.82 9.51
N GLU A 58 3.72 10.60 9.83
CA GLU A 58 3.06 10.61 11.14
C GLU A 58 2.30 9.31 11.41
N GLU A 59 1.68 8.66 10.41
CA GLU A 59 1.09 7.33 10.60
C GLU A 59 2.11 6.21 10.63
N MET A 60 3.24 6.32 9.91
CA MET A 60 4.33 5.36 10.06
C MET A 60 4.92 5.38 11.46
N GLU A 61 5.15 6.57 12.02
CA GLU A 61 5.63 6.74 13.39
C GLU A 61 4.62 6.15 14.40
N PHE A 62 3.32 6.40 14.20
CA PHE A 62 2.26 5.80 15.00
C PHE A 62 2.19 4.27 14.89
N LEU A 63 2.35 3.70 13.68
CA LEU A 63 2.37 2.26 13.45
C LEU A 63 3.61 1.60 14.08
N ASP A 64 4.77 2.24 14.01
CA ASP A 64 5.99 1.77 14.66
C ASP A 64 5.84 1.80 16.19
N GLU A 65 5.27 2.86 16.76
CA GLU A 65 4.94 2.94 18.19
C GLU A 65 3.96 1.83 18.61
N GLY A 66 2.90 1.59 17.83
CA GLY A 66 1.94 0.52 18.08
C GLY A 66 2.57 -0.89 18.03
N ASN A 67 3.46 -1.13 17.07
CA ASN A 67 4.21 -2.39 16.96
C ASN A 67 5.16 -2.60 18.13
N ILE A 68 5.80 -1.55 18.63
CA ILE A 68 6.65 -1.60 19.82
C ILE A 68 5.81 -1.95 21.05
N MET A 69 4.65 -1.31 21.23
CA MET A 69 3.75 -1.60 22.35
C MET A 69 3.21 -3.03 22.33
N MET A 70 2.81 -3.55 21.16
CA MET A 70 2.34 -4.93 21.01
C MET A 70 3.42 -5.94 21.40
N LYS A 71 4.67 -5.74 20.95
CA LYS A 71 5.80 -6.61 21.34
C LYS A 71 6.07 -6.60 22.85
N GLN A 72 5.87 -5.46 23.51
CA GLN A 72 6.04 -5.37 24.97
C GLN A 72 4.93 -6.09 25.75
N LEU A 73 3.73 -6.15 25.19
CA LEU A 73 2.59 -6.88 25.77
C LEU A 73 2.73 -8.39 25.59
N GLU A 74 3.27 -8.86 24.46
CA GLU A 74 3.51 -10.30 24.22
C GLU A 74 4.67 -10.87 25.06
N LEU A 75 5.54 -10.01 25.60
CA LEU A 75 6.67 -10.39 26.47
C LEU A 75 6.32 -10.38 27.97
N LYS A 76 5.06 -10.14 28.33
CA LYS A 76 4.55 -10.14 29.71
C LYS A 76 3.63 -11.34 29.97
#